data_AF-A0A2T8F7T6-F1
#
_entry.id   AF-A0A2T8F7T6-F1
#
_cell.length_a   1.000
_cell.length_b   1.000
_cell.length_c   1.000
_cell.angle_alpha   90.00
_cell.angle_beta   90.00
_cell.angle_gamma   90.00
#
_symmetry.space_group_name_H-M   'P 1'
#
loop_
_entity.id
_entity.type
_entity.pdbx_description
1 polymer ?
#
loop_
_entity_poly.entity_id
_entity_poly.type
_entity_poly.pdbx_seq_one_letter_code
_entity_poly.pdbx_strand_id
1 'polypeptide(L)'
;MHHHLRITPTLEPDDAAYLLAAVAEVRWPGRPAAPCPWRPCEEGCCLALVPGAGSAQLPGVAAQWLRFLVATYLRPRHRLDGTLELATAHGLQRSLLIVEDGEVFEGVVDRAG
;
A
#
# COMPACT_ATOMS: atom_id res chain seq x y z
N MET A 1 -6.32 -13.38 -7.74
CA MET A 1 -6.70 -12.07 -7.15
C MET A 1 -5.48 -11.17 -7.23
N HIS A 2 -5.66 -9.96 -7.75
CA HIS A 2 -4.55 -9.03 -8.00
C HIS A 2 -4.18 -8.33 -6.69
N HIS A 3 -3.01 -8.65 -6.15
CA HIS A 3 -2.54 -8.09 -4.87
C HIS A 3 -1.83 -6.73 -5.03
N HIS A 4 -2.28 -5.92 -5.97
CA HIS A 4 -1.59 -4.69 -6.35
C HIS A 4 -2.53 -3.52 -6.59
N LEU A 5 -2.05 -2.33 -6.27
CA LEU A 5 -2.68 -1.04 -6.55
C LEU A 5 -1.97 -0.39 -7.71
N ARG A 6 -2.70 0.17 -8.67
CA ARG A 6 -2.12 0.73 -9.90
C ARG A 6 -1.65 2.15 -9.66
N ILE A 7 -0.46 2.48 -10.16
CA ILE A 7 0.11 3.84 -10.16
C ILE A 7 -0.08 4.45 -11.56
N THR A 8 -0.51 5.71 -11.64
CA THR A 8 -0.69 6.41 -12.92
C THR A 8 -0.30 7.90 -12.81
N PRO A 9 0.63 8.40 -13.65
CA PRO A 9 1.51 7.64 -14.56
C PRO A 9 2.43 6.68 -13.79
N THR A 10 3.04 5.71 -14.49
CA THR A 10 4.01 4.78 -13.90
C THR A 10 5.17 5.55 -13.25
N LEU A 11 5.72 5.03 -12.15
CA LEU A 11 6.94 5.61 -11.56
C LEU A 11 8.10 5.47 -12.53
N GLU A 12 8.94 6.50 -12.60
CA GLU A 12 10.24 6.38 -13.26
C GLU A 12 11.17 5.47 -12.43
N PRO A 13 12.19 4.85 -13.05
CA PRO A 13 13.10 3.95 -12.33
C PRO A 13 13.76 4.59 -11.10
N ASP A 14 14.16 5.86 -11.19
CA ASP A 14 14.77 6.60 -10.09
C ASP A 14 13.78 6.85 -8.93
N ASP A 15 12.52 7.13 -9.26
CA ASP A 15 11.44 7.29 -8.28
C ASP A 15 11.15 5.96 -7.56
N ALA A 16 11.03 4.86 -8.31
CA ALA A 16 10.84 3.54 -7.73
C ALA A 16 12.01 3.14 -6.81
N ALA A 17 13.25 3.40 -7.22
CA ALA A 17 14.44 3.14 -6.42
C ALA A 17 14.49 4.01 -5.15
N TYR A 18 14.16 5.30 -5.27
CA TYR A 18 14.08 6.21 -4.13
C TYR A 18 13.03 5.75 -3.12
N LEU A 19 11.82 5.41 -3.59
CA LEU A 19 10.75 4.90 -2.73
C LEU A 19 11.21 3.65 -1.95
N LEU A 20 11.84 2.69 -2.64
CA LEU A 20 12.36 1.46 -2.03
C LEU A 20 13.40 1.76 -0.94
N ALA A 21 14.35 2.66 -1.21
CA ALA A 21 15.37 3.05 -0.23
C ALA A 21 14.75 3.82 0.95
N ALA A 22 13.82 4.71 0.67
CA ALA A 22 13.25 5.60 1.67
C ALA A 22 12.39 4.86 2.71
N VAL A 23 11.62 3.87 2.28
CA VAL A 23 10.84 3.05 3.23
C VAL A 23 11.69 2.09 4.06
N ALA A 24 12.90 1.75 3.58
CA ALA A 24 13.82 0.86 4.28
C ALA A 24 14.71 1.59 5.30
N GLU A 25 15.27 2.75 4.93
CA GLU A 25 16.37 3.36 5.68
C GLU A 25 16.06 4.76 6.19
N VAL A 26 15.18 5.50 5.50
CA VAL A 26 14.95 6.91 5.79
C VAL A 26 13.86 7.07 6.85
N ARG A 27 14.19 7.76 7.94
CA ARG A 27 13.20 8.23 8.93
C ARG A 27 12.43 9.41 8.36
N TRP A 28 11.39 9.13 7.58
CA TRP A 28 10.41 10.15 7.23
C TRP A 28 9.62 10.61 8.46
N PRO A 29 9.52 11.92 8.73
CA PRO A 29 8.66 12.45 9.78
C PRO A 29 7.20 12.02 9.56
N GLY A 30 6.53 11.56 10.62
CA GLY A 30 5.13 11.13 10.54
C GLY A 30 4.91 9.77 9.87
N ARG A 31 5.98 9.03 9.52
CA ARG A 31 5.83 7.66 8.99
C ARG A 31 5.16 6.75 10.04
N PRO A 32 4.36 5.77 9.61
CA PRO A 32 3.86 4.75 10.53
C PRO A 32 5.01 4.01 11.25
N ALA A 33 4.79 3.61 12.49
CA ALA A 33 5.82 3.01 13.33
C ALA A 33 6.25 1.60 12.87
N ALA A 34 5.31 0.85 12.28
CA ALA A 34 5.55 -0.48 11.74
C ALA A 34 6.28 -0.40 10.38
N PRO A 35 7.05 -1.43 9.98
CA PRO A 35 7.70 -1.49 8.67
C PRO A 35 6.69 -1.34 7.51
N CYS A 36 7.10 -0.63 6.46
CA CYS A 36 6.26 -0.44 5.26
C CYS A 36 6.02 -1.79 4.56
N PRO A 37 4.75 -2.21 4.34
CA PRO A 37 4.44 -3.42 3.59
C PRO A 37 4.43 -3.21 2.07
N TRP A 38 4.57 -1.98 1.57
CA TRP A 38 4.37 -1.68 0.16
C TRP A 38 5.69 -1.56 -0.59
N ARG A 39 5.74 -2.17 -1.78
CA ARG A 39 6.86 -2.00 -2.71
C ARG A 39 6.33 -1.71 -4.11
N PRO A 40 6.96 -0.79 -4.86
CA PRO A 40 6.71 -0.68 -6.28
C PRO A 40 7.14 -1.98 -6.98
N CYS A 41 6.42 -2.37 -8.03
CA CYS A 41 6.90 -3.39 -8.95
C CYS A 41 8.10 -2.87 -9.76
N GLU A 42 8.80 -3.78 -10.45
CA GLU A 42 9.99 -3.46 -11.22
C GLU A 42 9.70 -2.44 -12.34
N GLU A 43 8.49 -2.50 -12.90
CA GLU A 43 8.02 -1.60 -13.96
C GLU A 43 7.45 -0.28 -13.42
N GLY A 44 7.40 -0.08 -12.11
CA GLY A 44 6.87 1.13 -11.47
C GLY A 44 5.37 1.36 -11.68
N CYS A 45 4.63 0.39 -12.25
CA CYS A 45 3.23 0.55 -12.61
C CYS A 45 2.25 0.18 -11.49
N CYS A 46 2.71 -0.50 -10.44
CA CYS A 46 1.87 -0.86 -9.32
C CYS A 46 2.63 -0.89 -7.98
N LEU A 47 1.90 -0.69 -6.88
CA LEU A 47 2.34 -1.00 -5.53
C LEU A 47 1.79 -2.36 -5.12
N ALA A 48 2.69 -3.27 -4.76
CA ALA A 48 2.35 -4.60 -4.27
C ALA A 48 2.61 -4.70 -2.77
N LEU A 49 1.80 -5.52 -2.11
CA LEU A 49 2.00 -5.88 -0.71
C LEU A 49 3.08 -6.95 -0.59
N VAL A 50 4.09 -6.73 0.26
CA VAL A 50 5.16 -7.70 0.52
C VAL A 50 4.67 -8.81 1.45
N PRO A 51 4.73 -10.09 1.04
CA PRO A 51 4.40 -11.21 1.91
C PRO A 51 5.36 -11.31 3.09
N GLY A 52 4.86 -11.59 4.30
CA GLY A 52 5.68 -11.88 5.47
C GLY A 52 6.25 -10.67 6.21
N ALA A 53 6.09 -9.44 5.70
CA ALA A 53 6.18 -8.27 6.56
C ALA A 53 5.03 -8.38 7.58
N GLY A 54 5.31 -8.31 8.88
CA GLY A 54 4.28 -8.47 9.94
C GLY A 54 3.08 -7.49 9.85
N SER A 55 3.11 -6.58 8.90
CA SER A 55 2.05 -5.67 8.46
C SER A 55 1.00 -6.30 7.53
N ALA A 56 1.26 -7.43 6.88
CA ALA A 56 0.22 -8.22 6.19
C ALA A 56 -0.81 -8.83 7.18
N GLN A 57 -0.49 -8.82 8.49
CA GLN A 57 -1.38 -9.31 9.55
C GLN A 57 -2.30 -8.21 10.11
N LEU A 58 -2.07 -6.94 9.78
CA LEU A 58 -2.85 -5.79 10.28
C LEU A 58 -3.25 -4.84 9.13
N PRO A 59 -4.47 -5.00 8.58
CA PRO A 59 -5.01 -4.14 7.53
C PRO A 59 -4.85 -2.64 7.79
N GLY A 60 -5.05 -2.21 9.04
CA GLY A 60 -4.87 -0.81 9.43
C GLY A 60 -3.45 -0.27 9.24
N VAL A 61 -2.41 -1.11 9.39
CA VAL A 61 -1.01 -0.70 9.14
C VAL A 61 -0.78 -0.50 7.65
N ALA A 62 -1.28 -1.40 6.82
CA ALA A 62 -1.19 -1.27 5.36
C ALA A 62 -1.90 0.00 4.87
N ALA A 63 -3.10 0.27 5.39
CA ALA A 63 -3.85 1.50 5.09
C ALA A 63 -3.13 2.78 5.54
N GLN A 64 -2.56 2.80 6.75
CA GLN A 64 -1.80 3.95 7.24
C GLN A 64 -0.58 4.27 6.36
N TRP A 65 0.15 3.24 5.92
CA TRP A 65 1.25 3.44 4.99
C TRP A 65 0.79 3.96 3.63
N LEU A 66 -0.31 3.46 3.07
CA LEU A 66 -0.84 4.02 1.82
C LEU A 66 -1.19 5.50 1.95
N ARG A 67 -1.90 5.88 3.02
CA ARG A 67 -2.25 7.29 3.28
C ARG A 67 -0.98 8.14 3.35
N PHE A 68 0.03 7.66 4.07
CA PHE A 68 1.31 8.34 4.19
C PHE A 68 2.02 8.49 2.84
N LEU A 69 2.16 7.39 2.08
CA LEU A 69 2.83 7.38 0.78
C LEU A 69 2.11 8.26 -0.24
N VAL A 70 0.78 8.22 -0.27
CA VAL A 70 -0.01 9.07 -1.15
C VAL A 70 0.18 10.55 -0.80
N ALA A 71 0.10 10.90 0.48
CA ALA A 71 0.22 12.29 0.92
C ALA A 71 1.64 12.86 0.78
N THR A 72 2.67 12.04 0.98
CA THR A 72 4.06 12.51 1.13
C THR A 72 4.90 12.31 -0.11
N TYR A 73 4.55 11.34 -0.96
CA TYR A 73 5.39 10.93 -2.08
C TYR A 73 4.66 10.91 -3.41
N LEU A 74 3.49 10.25 -3.50
CA LEU A 74 2.80 10.05 -4.78
C LEU A 74 2.08 11.32 -5.26
N ARG A 75 1.33 12.00 -4.39
CA ARG A 75 0.84 13.36 -4.71
C ARG A 75 2.07 14.29 -4.70
N PRO A 76 2.38 15.05 -5.77
CA PRO A 76 1.48 15.62 -6.78
C PRO A 76 1.55 15.01 -8.19
N ARG A 77 2.37 13.96 -8.39
CA ARG A 77 2.74 13.47 -9.73
C ARG A 77 2.05 12.18 -10.13
N HIS A 78 1.64 11.38 -9.16
CA HIS A 78 1.08 10.05 -9.38
C HIS A 78 -0.25 9.90 -8.66
N ARG A 79 -1.19 9.25 -9.32
CA ARG A 79 -2.41 8.71 -8.73
C ARG A 79 -2.19 7.25 -8.39
N LEU A 80 -2.79 6.82 -7.30
CA LEU A 80 -2.83 5.44 -6.89
C LEU A 80 -4.31 5.04 -6.85
N ASP A 81 -4.67 3.99 -7.57
CA ASP A 81 -6.05 3.52 -7.65
C ASP A 81 -6.11 1.99 -7.60
N GLY A 82 -7.19 1.48 -7.02
CA GLY A 82 -7.52 0.06 -7.07
C GLY A 82 -8.03 -0.48 -5.75
N THR A 83 -8.35 -1.76 -5.77
CA THR A 83 -8.95 -2.47 -4.65
C THR A 83 -8.11 -3.68 -4.29
N LEU A 84 -7.83 -3.84 -3.00
CA LEU A 84 -7.03 -4.93 -2.47
C LEU A 84 -7.77 -5.65 -1.34
N GLU A 85 -7.92 -6.96 -1.48
CA GLU A 85 -8.33 -7.84 -0.39
C GLU A 85 -7.12 -8.28 0.43
N LEU A 86 -7.18 -8.06 1.74
CA LEU A 86 -6.23 -8.49 2.74
C LEU A 86 -6.83 -9.61 3.58
N ALA A 87 -6.11 -10.72 3.70
CA ALA A 87 -6.47 -11.77 4.65
C ALA A 87 -6.16 -11.30 6.07
N THR A 88 -7.13 -11.37 6.98
CA THR A 88 -6.85 -11.11 8.41
C THR A 88 -6.32 -12.39 9.08
N ALA A 89 -5.54 -12.21 10.16
CA ALA A 89 -4.86 -13.29 10.88
C ALA A 89 -5.78 -14.44 11.36
N HIS A 90 -7.09 -14.22 11.43
CA HIS A 90 -8.07 -15.22 11.86
C HIS A 90 -8.82 -15.91 10.72
N GLY A 91 -8.53 -15.60 9.45
CA GLY A 91 -9.10 -16.29 8.26
C GLY A 91 -10.62 -16.16 8.05
N LEU A 92 -11.34 -15.64 9.05
CA LEU A 92 -12.79 -15.49 9.07
C LEU A 92 -13.25 -14.15 8.49
N GLN A 93 -12.40 -13.12 8.53
CA GLN A 93 -12.68 -11.81 7.97
C GLN A 93 -11.64 -11.44 6.92
N ARG A 94 -12.10 -10.80 5.83
CA ARG A 94 -11.22 -10.17 4.85
C ARG A 94 -11.35 -8.67 5.02
N SER A 95 -10.23 -7.96 5.01
CA SER A 95 -10.27 -6.51 4.94
C SER A 95 -10.12 -6.09 3.49
N LEU A 96 -10.87 -5.06 3.12
CA LEU A 96 -10.81 -4.44 1.81
C LEU A 96 -10.16 -3.08 1.95
N LEU A 97 -9.11 -2.85 1.17
CA LEU A 97 -8.58 -1.52 0.96
C LEU A 97 -9.03 -1.05 -0.42
N ILE A 98 -9.66 0.12 -0.46
CA ILE A 98 -10.02 0.79 -1.69
C ILE A 98 -9.22 2.08 -1.75
N VAL A 99 -8.53 2.31 -2.86
CA VAL A 99 -7.87 3.57 -3.15
C VAL A 99 -8.51 4.18 -4.39
N GLU A 100 -9.04 5.39 -4.23
CA GLU A 100 -9.67 6.15 -5.31
C GLU A 100 -9.21 7.60 -5.22
N ASP A 101 -8.63 8.09 -6.32
CA ASP A 101 -8.08 9.45 -6.42
C ASP A 101 -7.08 9.81 -5.29
N GLY A 102 -6.37 8.80 -4.78
CA GLY A 102 -5.44 8.94 -3.66
C GLY A 102 -6.10 9.05 -2.27
N GLU A 103 -7.41 8.86 -2.16
CA GLU A 103 -8.08 8.63 -0.89
C GLU A 103 -8.04 7.13 -0.56
N VAL A 104 -7.84 6.78 0.72
CA VAL A 104 -7.68 5.39 1.17
C VAL A 104 -8.79 5.02 2.15
N PHE A 105 -9.67 4.14 1.69
CA PHE A 105 -10.79 3.59 2.45
C PHE A 105 -10.46 2.18 2.93
N GLU A 106 -10.91 1.86 4.14
CA GLU A 106 -10.76 0.55 4.76
C GLU A 106 -12.15 0.02 5.08
N GLY A 107 -12.43 -1.20 4.66
CA GLY A 107 -13.67 -1.92 4.94
C GLY A 107 -13.40 -3.34 5.39
N VAL A 108 -14.40 -3.97 5.99
CA VAL A 108 -14.40 -5.40 6.30
C VAL A 108 -15.43 -6.07 5.41
N VAL A 109 -15.00 -7.13 4.73
CA VAL A 109 -15.88 -8.01 3.95
C VAL A 109 -16.15 -9.22 4.81
N ASP A 110 -17.37 -9.28 5.34
CA ASP A 110 -17.87 -10.49 5.96
C ASP A 110 -18.15 -11.54 4.88
N ARG A 111 -17.76 -12.78 5.15
CA ARG A 111 -18.17 -13.89 4.29
C ARG A 111 -19.68 -14.02 4.43
N ALA A 112 -20.44 -13.80 3.36
CA ALA A 112 -21.79 -14.33 3.29
C ALA A 112 -21.70 -15.84 3.55
N GLY A 113 -22.42 -16.29 4.59
CA GLY A 113 -22.40 -17.67 5.07
C GLY A 113 -22.79 -18.68 4.01
#